data_AF-A0A967YFB4-F1
#
_entry.id   AF-A0A967YFB4-F1
#
_cell.length_a   1.000
_cell.length_b   1.000
_cell.length_c   1.000
_cell.angle_alpha   90.00
_cell.angle_beta   90.00
_cell.angle_gamma   90.00
#
_symmetry.space_group_name_H-M   'P 1'
#
loop_
_entity.id
_entity.type
_entity.pdbx_description
1 polymer ?
#
loop_
_entity_poly.entity_id
_entity_poly.type
_entity_poly.pdbx_seq_one_letter_code
_entity_poly.pdbx_strand_id
1 'polypeptide(L)'
;MPVPHFEIFSVKKSPTRMAKKVNYPCVLKPVFLAASRGVSRADNPRQFKQAVEDIKSVLADTEAKAKAYGDEDKQVLVEDYIPGVEVALE
;
A
#
# COMPACT_ATOMS: atom_id res chain seq x y z
N MET A 1 -22.06 0.63 -7.66
CA MET A 1 -20.76 0.38 -8.30
C MET A 1 -20.09 -0.80 -7.59
N PRO A 2 -19.43 -1.72 -8.31
CA PRO A 2 -18.54 -2.68 -7.66
C PRO A 2 -17.37 -1.90 -7.01
N VAL A 3 -17.08 -2.20 -5.74
CA VAL A 3 -15.89 -1.69 -5.06
C VAL A 3 -14.78 -2.73 -5.28
N PRO A 4 -13.54 -2.33 -5.65
CA PRO A 4 -12.44 -3.28 -5.72
C PRO A 4 -12.26 -3.99 -4.38
N HIS A 5 -11.90 -5.27 -4.43
CA HIS A 5 -11.51 -5.98 -3.23
C HIS A 5 -10.28 -5.30 -2.62
N PHE A 6 -10.27 -5.15 -1.30
CA PHE A 6 -9.17 -4.54 -0.59
C PHE A 6 -8.84 -5.28 0.70
N GLU A 7 -7.57 -5.25 1.10
CA GLU A 7 -7.08 -5.77 2.36
C GLU A 7 -6.17 -4.74 3.04
N ILE A 8 -6.26 -4.65 4.36
CA ILE A 8 -5.35 -3.83 5.17
C ILE A 8 -4.37 -4.76 5.89
N PHE A 9 -3.08 -4.47 5.76
CA PHE A 9 -2.01 -5.17 6.44
C PHE A 9 -1.21 -4.23 7.32
N SER A 10 -0.77 -4.72 8.48
CA SER A 10 0.30 -4.06 9.21
C SER A 10 1.62 -4.22 8.45
N VAL A 11 2.40 -3.14 8.33
CA VAL A 11 3.75 -3.17 7.77
C VAL A 11 4.72 -4.03 8.59
N LYS A 12 4.41 -4.32 9.87
CA LYS A 12 5.19 -5.27 10.69
C LYS A 12 5.07 -6.72 10.18
N LYS A 13 4.09 -7.03 9.34
CA LYS A 13 3.85 -8.37 8.80
C LYS A 13 4.85 -8.72 7.70
N SER A 14 5.17 -10.01 7.57
CA SER A 14 6.03 -10.50 6.50
C SER A 14 5.42 -10.24 5.11
N PRO A 15 6.12 -9.54 4.20
CA PRO A 15 5.64 -9.30 2.84
C PRO A 15 5.33 -10.61 2.09
N THR A 16 6.11 -11.66 2.34
CA THR A 16 5.90 -12.99 1.75
C THR A 16 4.55 -13.61 2.17
N ARG A 17 4.07 -13.33 3.39
CA ARG A 17 2.75 -13.81 3.84
C ARG A 17 1.62 -12.96 3.30
N MET A 18 1.83 -11.66 3.15
CA MET A 18 0.86 -10.74 2.55
C MET A 18 0.66 -11.06 1.06
N ALA A 19 1.75 -11.26 0.32
CA ALA A 19 1.76 -11.56 -1.11
C ALA A 19 0.95 -12.81 -1.52
N LYS A 20 0.68 -13.71 -0.57
CA LYS A 20 -0.12 -14.93 -0.78
C LYS A 20 -1.63 -14.72 -0.59
N LYS A 21 -2.04 -13.58 -0.06
CA LYS A 21 -3.44 -13.27 0.25
C LYS A 21 -4.11 -12.36 -0.78
N VAL A 22 -3.30 -11.62 -1.53
CA VAL A 22 -3.76 -10.61 -2.47
C VAL A 22 -3.80 -11.15 -3.91
N ASN A 23 -4.67 -10.57 -4.72
CA ASN A 23 -4.69 -10.80 -6.17
C ASN A 23 -3.70 -9.85 -6.88
N TYR A 24 -3.35 -10.19 -8.12
CA TYR A 24 -2.51 -9.35 -8.99
C TYR A 24 -3.19 -9.09 -10.33
N PRO A 25 -3.02 -7.90 -10.94
CA PRO A 25 -2.30 -6.75 -10.38
C PRO A 25 -3.04 -6.09 -9.21
N CYS A 26 -2.30 -5.48 -8.28
CA CYS A 26 -2.84 -4.72 -7.16
C CYS A 26 -2.10 -3.40 -6.96
N VAL A 27 -2.71 -2.51 -6.19
CA VAL A 27 -2.15 -1.20 -5.80
C VAL A 27 -1.97 -1.18 -4.29
N LEU A 28 -0.78 -0.81 -3.85
CA LEU A 28 -0.43 -0.64 -2.44
C LEU A 28 -0.43 0.85 -2.09
N LYS A 29 -1.01 1.21 -0.95
CA LYS A 29 -1.09 2.59 -0.44
C LYS A 29 -0.87 2.62 1.08
N PRO A 30 0.08 3.41 1.61
CA PRO A 30 0.17 3.65 3.05
C PRO A 30 -1.06 4.43 3.54
N VAL A 31 -1.72 3.93 4.58
CA VAL A 31 -2.99 4.48 5.09
C VAL A 31 -2.84 5.91 5.63
N PHE A 32 -1.67 6.22 6.19
CA PHE A 32 -1.42 7.51 6.87
C PHE A 32 -0.83 8.61 5.96
N LEU A 33 -0.33 8.29 4.76
CA LEU A 33 0.24 9.31 3.87
C LEU A 33 -0.83 9.91 2.95
N ALA A 34 -1.49 10.96 3.42
CA ALA A 34 -2.53 11.70 2.69
C ALA A 34 -2.03 12.49 1.45
N ALA A 35 -0.77 12.36 1.04
CA ALA A 35 -0.12 13.22 0.03
C ALA A 35 0.25 12.50 -1.29
N SER A 36 -0.47 11.45 -1.68
CA SER A 36 -0.19 10.67 -2.91
C SER A 36 1.22 10.07 -3.00
N ARG A 37 1.93 9.94 -1.87
CA ARG A 37 3.28 9.37 -1.80
C ARG A 37 3.22 7.94 -1.26
N GLY A 38 3.92 7.03 -1.94
CA GLY A 38 3.93 5.61 -1.59
C GLY A 38 2.81 4.78 -2.23
N VAL A 39 2.13 5.31 -3.27
CA VAL A 39 1.24 4.51 -4.10
C VAL A 39 2.08 3.71 -5.10
N SER A 40 2.00 2.39 -5.05
CA SER A 40 2.78 1.50 -5.93
C SER A 40 1.89 0.40 -6.51
N ARG A 41 1.92 0.23 -7.84
CA ARG A 41 1.32 -0.94 -8.50
C ARG A 41 2.27 -2.13 -8.44
N ALA A 42 1.73 -3.31 -8.17
CA ALA A 42 2.45 -4.58 -8.26
C ALA A 42 1.68 -5.55 -9.16
N ASP A 43 2.34 -6.01 -10.22
CA ASP A 43 1.80 -6.99 -11.16
C ASP A 43 2.09 -8.44 -10.75
N ASN A 44 2.97 -8.64 -9.76
CA ASN A 44 3.38 -9.96 -9.31
C ASN A 44 3.91 -9.96 -7.86
N PRO A 45 4.04 -11.13 -7.21
CA PRO A 45 4.54 -11.23 -5.84
C PRO A 45 5.93 -10.64 -5.61
N ARG A 46 6.81 -10.60 -6.61
CA ARG A 46 8.16 -10.02 -6.45
C ARG A 46 8.05 -8.51 -6.32
N GLN A 47 7.33 -7.85 -7.23
CA GLN A 47 7.08 -6.41 -7.19
C GLN A 47 6.33 -6.02 -5.92
N PHE A 48 5.35 -6.82 -5.49
CA PHE A 48 4.62 -6.58 -4.25
C PHE A 48 5.53 -6.52 -3.02
N LYS A 49 6.41 -7.52 -2.88
CA LYS A 49 7.35 -7.57 -1.76
C LYS A 49 8.28 -6.35 -1.76
N GLN A 50 8.76 -5.95 -2.94
CA GLN A 50 9.58 -4.74 -3.08
C GLN A 50 8.79 -3.50 -2.66
N ALA A 51 7.57 -3.32 -3.17
CA ALA A 51 6.72 -2.19 -2.85
C ALA A 51 6.41 -2.08 -1.34
N VAL A 52 6.21 -3.21 -0.64
CA VAL A 52 6.03 -3.21 0.82
C VAL A 52 7.29 -2.73 1.55
N GLU A 53 8.49 -3.15 1.11
CA GLU A 53 9.75 -2.67 1.69
C GLU A 53 9.98 -1.19 1.42
N ASP A 54 9.69 -0.72 0.21
CA ASP A 54 9.82 0.69 -0.14
C ASP A 54 8.89 1.56 0.72
N ILE A 55 7.64 1.13 0.92
CA ILE A 55 6.69 1.82 1.80
C ILE A 55 7.17 1.82 3.25
N LYS A 56 7.73 0.72 3.76
CA LYS A 56 8.31 0.67 5.11
C LYS A 56 9.41 1.70 5.29
N SER A 57 10.31 1.83 4.31
CA SER A 57 11.39 2.83 4.35
C SER A 57 10.84 4.25 4.38
N VAL A 58 9.83 4.55 3.54
CA VAL A 58 9.17 5.88 3.53
C VAL A 58 8.50 6.20 4.87
N LEU A 59 7.82 5.21 5.47
CA LEU A 59 7.17 5.38 6.78
C LEU A 59 8.20 5.56 7.90
N ALA A 60 9.29 4.79 7.90
CA ALA A 60 10.36 4.91 8.89
C ALA A 60 11.04 6.29 8.85
N ASP A 61 11.32 6.81 7.64
CA ASP A 61 11.87 8.16 7.45
C ASP A 61 10.90 9.26 7.93
N THR A 62 9.59 9.01 7.85
CA THR A 62 8.54 9.94 8.29
C THR A 62 8.37 9.91 9.80
N GLU A 63 8.31 8.73 10.43
CA GLU A 63 8.30 8.55 11.89
C GLU A 63 9.53 9.17 12.55
N ALA A 64 10.73 9.01 11.95
CA ALA A 64 11.95 9.64 12.45
C ALA A 64 11.88 11.17 12.47
N LYS A 65 11.10 11.78 11.56
CA LYS A 65 10.92 13.24 11.44
C LYS A 65 9.73 13.75 12.25
N ALA A 66 8.73 12.92 12.50
CA ALA A 66 7.54 13.27 13.25
C ALA A 66 7.43 12.39 14.50
N LYS A 67 7.87 12.92 15.65
CA LYS A 67 7.84 12.29 16.99
C LYS A 67 6.44 11.88 17.52
N ALA A 68 5.42 11.74 16.67
CA ALA A 68 4.04 11.98 17.06
C ALA A 68 3.02 10.88 16.71
N TYR A 69 3.38 9.86 15.94
CA TYR A 69 2.34 9.02 15.35
C TYR A 69 2.36 7.58 15.90
N GLY A 70 1.16 7.01 16.06
CA GLY A 70 0.86 5.84 16.89
C GLY A 70 1.03 4.51 16.16
N ASP A 71 0.19 3.52 16.47
CA ASP A 71 0.22 2.22 15.76
C ASP A 71 -0.55 2.24 14.42
N GLU A 72 -1.37 3.27 14.16
CA GLU A 72 -2.22 3.40 12.95
C GLU A 72 -1.40 3.74 11.69
N ASP A 73 -0.24 4.36 11.86
CA ASP A 73 0.68 4.78 10.78
C ASP A 73 1.46 3.62 10.16
N LYS A 74 1.28 2.42 10.71
CA LYS A 74 1.99 1.19 10.33
C LYS A 74 1.10 0.28 9.50
N GLN A 75 0.22 0.85 8.69
CA GLN A 75 -0.73 0.12 7.86
C GLN A 75 -0.55 0.41 6.36
N VAL A 76 -0.72 -0.64 5.56
CA VAL A 76 -0.76 -0.60 4.10
C VAL A 76 -2.09 -1.17 3.63
N LEU A 77 -2.82 -0.37 2.87
CA LEU A 77 -3.98 -0.77 2.10
C LEU A 77 -3.50 -1.39 0.79
N VAL A 78 -4.04 -2.55 0.43
CA VAL A 78 -3.84 -3.20 -0.86
C VAL A 78 -5.19 -3.34 -1.52
N GLU A 79 -5.31 -2.86 -2.75
CA GLU A 79 -6.54 -2.88 -3.53
C GLU A 79 -6.30 -3.60 -4.86
N ASP A 80 -7.29 -4.34 -5.35
CA ASP A 80 -7.25 -4.89 -6.70
C ASP A 80 -7.09 -3.75 -7.72
N TYR A 81 -6.17 -3.91 -8.66
CA TYR A 81 -6.00 -2.93 -9.74
C TYR A 81 -7.16 -3.06 -10.72
N ILE A 82 -7.95 -1.99 -10.86
CA ILE A 82 -9.01 -1.91 -11.85
C ILE A 82 -8.44 -1.24 -13.11
N PRO A 83 -8.33 -1.96 -14.25
CA PRO A 83 -7.98 -1.33 -15.52
C PRO A 83 -9.15 -0.44 -15.98
N GLY A 84 -8.88 0.84 -16.19
CA GLY A 84 -9.85 1.80 -16.68
C GLY A 84 -9.17 3.07 -17.16
N VAL A 85 -9.86 3.83 -18.01
CA VAL A 85 -9.48 5.21 -18.32
C VAL A 85 -9.73 6.01 -17.05
N GLU A 86 -8.68 6.59 -16.46
CA GLU A 86 -8.83 7.57 -15.38
C GLU A 86 -9.54 8.80 -15.94
N VAL A 87 -10.86 8.83 -15.86
CA VAL A 87 -11.64 10.04 -16.10
C VAL A 87 -11.66 10.84 -14.81
N ALA A 88 -10.72 11.77 -14.69
CA ALA A 88 -10.92 12.91 -13.80
C ALA A 88 -12.07 13.72 -14.40
N LEU A 89 -13.28 13.58 -13.83
CA LEU A 89 -14.36 14.49 -14.16
C LEU A 89 -14.08 15.80 -13.40
N GLU A 90 -13.79 16.86 -14.14
CA GLU A 90 -13.72 18.23 -13.62
C GLU A 90 -15.11 18.78 -13.27
#